data_AF-A0A2R6RCR2-F1
#
_entry.id   AF-A0A2R6RCR2-F1
#
_cell.length_a   1.000
_cell.length_b   1.000
_cell.length_c   1.000
_cell.angle_alpha   90.00
_cell.angle_beta   90.00
_cell.angle_gamma   90.00
#
_symmetry.space_group_name_H-M   'P 1'
#
loop_
_entity.id
_entity.type
_entity.pdbx_description
1 polymer ?
#
loop_
_entity_poly.entity_id
_entity_poly.type
_entity_poly.pdbx_seq_one_letter_code
_entity_poly.pdbx_strand_id
1 'polypeptide(L)'
;MEDWIVDQMDIVRPVVETGYENLLLVRLLLEARVPSIRKSSAAEGLTVEGILESWSKIEPVIMEAWDENRDALIDLFGKVRDEWMENDLATWIGANRFYPGVPDALKFASSRIYIVTTNQGHFADALLRELAGVNILPERIYGLGTGPKVEVLKLL
;
A
#
# COMPACT_ATOMS: atom_id res chain seq x y z
N MET A 1 -9.16 -6.69 19.64
CA MET A 1 -8.31 -7.45 18.68
C MET A 1 -7.99 -6.58 17.50
N GLU A 2 -9.00 -5.90 16.95
CA GLU A 2 -8.86 -4.86 15.93
C GLU A 2 -7.89 -3.73 16.35
N ASP A 3 -8.10 -3.08 17.50
CA ASP A 3 -7.19 -2.01 17.95
C ASP A 3 -5.73 -2.47 18.05
N TRP A 4 -5.51 -3.68 18.59
CA TRP A 4 -4.16 -4.21 18.71
C TRP A 4 -3.50 -4.45 17.35
N ILE A 5 -4.23 -4.98 16.35
CA ILE A 5 -3.62 -5.22 15.03
C ILE A 5 -3.30 -3.89 14.34
N VAL A 6 -4.15 -2.87 14.51
CA VAL A 6 -3.89 -1.51 14.01
C VAL A 6 -2.63 -0.94 14.65
N ASP A 7 -2.50 -1.01 15.98
CA ASP A 7 -1.31 -0.55 16.69
C ASP A 7 -0.03 -1.26 16.22
N GLN A 8 -0.09 -2.57 15.99
CA GLN A 8 1.08 -3.30 15.47
C GLN A 8 1.39 -2.91 14.02
N MET A 9 0.37 -2.75 13.18
CA MET A 9 0.54 -2.33 11.79
C MET A 9 1.16 -0.95 11.68
N ASP A 10 0.83 -0.01 12.56
CA ASP A 10 1.48 1.31 12.62
C ASP A 10 2.99 1.17 12.93
N ILE A 11 3.37 0.24 13.80
CA ILE A 11 4.78 0.00 14.14
C ILE A 11 5.52 -0.65 12.96
N VAL A 12 4.95 -1.69 12.33
CA VAL A 12 5.62 -2.41 11.22
C VAL A 12 5.48 -1.71 9.87
N ARG A 13 4.66 -0.66 9.76
CA ARG A 13 4.43 0.06 8.50
C ARG A 13 5.71 0.47 7.75
N PRO A 14 6.83 0.85 8.40
CA PRO A 14 8.06 1.22 7.72
C PRO A 14 8.68 0.13 6.85
N VAL A 15 8.39 -1.16 7.09
CA VAL A 15 8.96 -2.25 6.26
C VAL A 15 8.23 -2.46 4.94
N VAL A 16 7.01 -1.91 4.79
CA VAL A 16 6.15 -2.16 3.64
C VAL A 16 6.60 -1.34 2.44
N GLU A 17 7.05 -2.03 1.39
CA GLU A 17 7.46 -1.45 0.12
C GLU A 17 6.33 -1.46 -0.91
N THR A 18 5.55 -2.54 -0.95
CA THR A 18 4.43 -2.73 -1.86
C THR A 18 3.11 -3.00 -1.14
N GLY A 19 1.98 -2.71 -1.81
CA GLY A 19 0.66 -2.75 -1.16
C GLY A 19 0.27 -4.11 -0.57
N TYR A 20 0.59 -5.21 -1.26
CA TYR A 20 0.20 -6.56 -0.86
C TYR A 20 0.88 -7.02 0.43
N GLU A 21 2.07 -6.49 0.75
CA GLU A 21 2.81 -6.86 1.97
C GLU A 21 2.01 -6.57 3.24
N ASN A 22 1.08 -5.60 3.21
CA ASN A 22 0.17 -5.36 4.33
C ASN A 22 -0.68 -6.59 4.65
N LEU A 23 -1.12 -7.36 3.65
CA LEU A 23 -1.89 -8.58 3.86
C LEU A 23 -1.04 -9.64 4.57
N LEU A 24 0.22 -9.78 4.15
CA LEU A 24 1.17 -10.71 4.74
C LEU A 24 1.45 -10.34 6.20
N LEU A 25 1.71 -9.06 6.48
CA LEU A 25 1.96 -8.57 7.83
C LEU A 25 0.77 -8.78 8.76
N VAL A 26 -0.45 -8.46 8.31
CA VAL A 26 -1.66 -8.69 9.13
C VAL A 26 -1.80 -10.17 9.47
N ARG A 27 -1.66 -11.06 8.48
CA ARG A 27 -1.71 -12.52 8.73
C ARG A 27 -0.61 -12.97 9.67
N LEU A 28 0.63 -12.52 9.47
CA LEU A 28 1.78 -12.89 10.29
C LEU A 28 1.60 -12.48 11.75
N LEU A 29 1.16 -11.23 11.99
CA LEU A 29 0.89 -10.69 13.31
C LEU A 29 -0.24 -11.46 14.02
N LEU A 30 -1.29 -11.84 13.29
CA LEU A 30 -2.38 -12.65 13.81
C LEU A 30 -1.91 -14.07 14.17
N GLU A 31 -1.16 -14.74 13.30
CA GLU A 31 -0.61 -16.09 13.56
C GLU A 31 0.46 -16.10 14.67
N ALA A 32 1.17 -14.99 14.88
CA ALA A 32 2.11 -14.81 16.00
C ALA A 32 1.38 -14.65 17.34
N ARG A 33 0.30 -13.85 17.37
CA ARG A 33 -0.48 -13.59 18.60
C ARG A 33 -1.40 -14.74 18.98
N VAL A 34 -1.99 -15.42 18.00
CA VAL A 34 -3.01 -16.45 18.20
C VAL A 34 -2.50 -17.77 17.64
N PRO A 35 -1.79 -18.59 18.44
CA PRO A 35 -1.21 -19.84 17.96
C PRO A 35 -2.22 -20.83 17.38
N SER A 36 -3.50 -20.74 17.75
CA SER A 36 -4.55 -21.66 17.27
C SER A 36 -4.94 -21.45 15.80
N ILE A 37 -4.65 -20.28 15.21
CA ILE A 37 -4.92 -20.02 13.77
C ILE A 37 -3.68 -20.21 12.90
N ARG A 38 -2.53 -20.49 13.53
CA ARG A 38 -1.25 -20.66 12.86
C ARG A 38 -1.33 -21.85 11.91
N LYS A 39 -0.95 -21.63 10.65
CA LYS A 39 -0.92 -22.69 9.62
C LYS A 39 0.47 -23.23 9.36
N SER A 40 1.51 -22.46 9.69
CA SER A 40 2.91 -22.86 9.54
C SER A 40 3.75 -22.37 10.73
N SER A 41 4.91 -22.97 10.96
CA SER A 41 5.86 -22.52 11.99
C SER A 41 6.52 -21.18 11.67
N ALA A 42 6.23 -20.57 10.51
CA ALA A 42 6.87 -19.34 10.06
C ALA A 42 6.58 -18.14 10.99
N ALA A 43 5.46 -18.15 11.70
CA ALA A 43 5.10 -17.12 12.68
C ALA A 43 5.63 -17.39 14.11
N GLU A 44 6.29 -18.54 14.34
CA GLU A 44 6.68 -18.96 15.69
C GLU A 44 7.86 -18.15 16.23
N GLY A 45 7.66 -17.53 17.40
CA GLY A 45 8.71 -16.76 18.07
C GLY A 45 9.04 -15.42 17.42
N LEU A 46 8.31 -15.01 16.38
CA LEU A 46 8.49 -13.69 15.77
C LEU A 46 7.97 -12.58 16.70
N THR A 47 8.81 -11.57 16.88
CA THR A 47 8.45 -10.32 17.55
C THR A 47 8.32 -9.21 16.51
N VAL A 48 7.70 -8.09 16.91
CA VAL A 48 7.57 -6.90 16.06
C VAL A 48 8.95 -6.35 15.67
N GLU A 49 9.90 -6.35 16.61
CA GLU A 49 11.28 -5.93 16.37
C GLU A 49 11.97 -6.85 15.36
N GLY A 50 11.77 -8.17 15.47
CA GLY A 50 12.30 -9.13 14.51
C GLY A 50 11.74 -8.92 13.09
N ILE A 51 10.46 -8.55 12.97
CA ILE A 51 9.85 -8.17 11.69
C ILE A 51 10.51 -6.91 11.14
N LEU A 52 10.66 -5.87 11.95
CA LEU A 52 11.29 -4.60 11.55
C LEU A 52 12.72 -4.78 11.04
N GLU A 53 13.51 -5.61 11.71
CA GLU A 53 14.93 -5.79 11.38
C GLU A 53 15.18 -6.72 10.18
N SER A 54 14.26 -7.65 9.92
CA SER A 54 14.51 -8.77 8.99
C SER A 54 13.37 -9.05 8.00
N TRP A 55 12.50 -8.06 7.73
CA TRP A 55 11.36 -8.24 6.81
C TRP A 55 11.75 -8.83 5.45
N SER A 56 12.80 -8.30 4.82
CA SER A 56 13.29 -8.80 3.51
C SER A 56 13.75 -10.25 3.51
N LYS A 57 14.04 -10.83 4.68
CA LYS A 57 14.36 -12.25 4.85
C LYS A 57 13.13 -13.07 5.24
N ILE A 58 12.17 -12.47 5.94
CA ILE A 58 10.93 -13.11 6.40
C ILE A 58 9.94 -13.27 5.25
N GLU A 59 9.77 -12.23 4.43
CA GLU A 59 8.78 -12.20 3.34
C GLU A 59 8.90 -13.41 2.39
N PRO A 60 10.10 -13.77 1.85
CA PRO A 60 10.19 -14.92 0.95
C PRO A 60 9.84 -16.25 1.64
N VAL A 61 10.18 -16.38 2.93
CA VAL A 61 9.93 -17.59 3.72
C VAL A 61 8.43 -17.77 3.97
N ILE A 62 7.71 -16.70 4.34
CA ILE A 62 6.26 -16.80 4.56
C ILE A 62 5.50 -16.98 3.24
N MET A 63 5.96 -16.37 2.14
CA MET A 63 5.37 -16.55 0.82
C MET A 63 5.45 -18.01 0.38
N GLU A 64 6.61 -18.66 0.54
CA GLU A 64 6.79 -20.08 0.28
C GLU A 64 5.96 -20.95 1.24
N ALA A 65 6.02 -20.68 2.55
CA ALA A 65 5.32 -21.48 3.55
C ALA A 65 3.79 -21.39 3.44
N TRP A 66 3.26 -20.33 2.84
CA TRP A 66 1.83 -20.14 2.62
C TRP A 66 1.38 -20.46 1.20
N ASP A 67 2.30 -20.88 0.31
CA ASP A 67 2.05 -21.15 -1.11
C ASP A 67 1.40 -19.94 -1.82
N GLU A 68 1.88 -18.74 -1.51
CA GLU A 68 1.35 -17.49 -2.05
C GLU A 68 2.16 -17.05 -3.27
N ASN A 69 1.47 -16.43 -4.24
CA ASN A 69 2.09 -15.89 -5.44
C ASN A 69 2.05 -14.36 -5.42
N ARG A 70 3.21 -13.73 -5.62
CA ARG A 70 3.36 -12.28 -5.56
C ARG A 70 2.46 -11.54 -6.54
N ASP A 71 2.45 -11.94 -7.81
CA ASP A 71 1.70 -11.23 -8.85
C ASP A 71 0.20 -11.41 -8.63
N ALA A 72 -0.23 -12.61 -8.22
CA ALA A 72 -1.62 -12.86 -7.84
C ALA A 72 -2.07 -11.99 -6.66
N LEU A 73 -1.21 -11.78 -5.66
CA LEU A 73 -1.52 -10.91 -4.52
C LEU A 73 -1.59 -9.43 -4.92
N ILE A 74 -0.70 -8.97 -5.82
CA ILE A 74 -0.76 -7.61 -6.37
C ILE A 74 -2.08 -7.38 -7.10
N ASP A 75 -2.46 -8.31 -7.98
CA ASP A 75 -3.69 -8.24 -8.76
C ASP A 75 -4.92 -8.28 -7.86
N LEU A 76 -4.96 -9.20 -6.89
CA LEU A 76 -6.05 -9.32 -5.94
C LEU A 76 -6.19 -8.05 -5.08
N PHE A 77 -5.07 -7.51 -4.58
CA PHE A 77 -5.07 -6.28 -3.78
C PHE A 77 -5.56 -5.07 -4.58
N GLY A 78 -5.17 -4.96 -5.86
CA GLY A 78 -5.71 -3.95 -6.77
C GLY A 78 -7.21 -4.12 -6.99
N LYS A 79 -7.63 -5.33 -7.37
CA LYS A 79 -9.02 -5.65 -7.69
C LYS A 79 -9.98 -5.37 -6.52
N VAL A 80 -9.63 -5.74 -5.29
CA VAL A 80 -10.47 -5.46 -4.11
C VAL A 80 -10.64 -3.95 -3.89
N ARG A 81 -9.61 -3.15 -4.18
CA ARG A 81 -9.71 -1.68 -4.09
C ARG A 81 -10.55 -1.09 -5.21
N ASP A 82 -10.46 -1.64 -6.42
CA ASP A 82 -11.31 -1.27 -7.55
C ASP A 82 -12.78 -1.56 -7.22
N GLU A 83 -13.08 -2.78 -6.78
CA GLU A 83 -14.44 -3.18 -6.36
C GLU A 83 -14.96 -2.29 -5.22
N TRP A 84 -14.12 -1.92 -4.26
CA TRP A 84 -14.51 -0.98 -3.20
C TRP A 84 -14.85 0.40 -3.76
N MET A 85 -14.04 0.95 -4.67
CA MET A 85 -14.35 2.23 -5.32
C MET A 85 -15.64 2.20 -6.14
N GLU A 86 -15.90 1.10 -6.84
CA GLU A 86 -17.11 0.93 -7.65
C GLU A 86 -18.37 0.86 -6.79
N ASN A 87 -18.31 0.15 -5.66
CA ASN A 87 -19.47 -0.08 -4.80
C ASN A 87 -19.71 1.05 -3.79
N ASP A 88 -18.64 1.68 -3.28
CA ASP A 88 -18.73 2.75 -2.28
C ASP A 88 -17.50 3.67 -2.33
N LEU A 89 -17.51 4.55 -3.32
CA LEU A 89 -16.46 5.56 -3.49
C LEU A 89 -16.30 6.45 -2.25
N ALA A 90 -17.39 6.76 -1.53
CA ALA A 90 -17.36 7.69 -0.41
C ALA A 90 -16.55 7.12 0.76
N THR A 91 -16.75 5.84 1.10
CA THR A 91 -15.96 5.20 2.16
C THR A 91 -14.52 4.94 1.73
N TRP A 92 -14.27 4.61 0.46
CA TRP A 92 -12.91 4.48 -0.06
C TRP A 92 -12.15 5.82 0.02
N ILE A 93 -12.78 6.93 -0.39
CA ILE A 93 -12.19 8.27 -0.26
C ILE A 93 -11.97 8.63 1.21
N GLY A 94 -12.93 8.33 2.08
CA GLY A 94 -12.85 8.60 3.52
C GLY A 94 -11.73 7.85 4.25
N ALA A 95 -11.25 6.74 3.69
CA ALA A 95 -10.11 5.99 4.22
C ALA A 95 -8.74 6.62 3.90
N ASN A 96 -8.72 7.68 3.07
CA ASN A 96 -7.51 8.32 2.61
C ASN A 96 -7.40 9.75 3.13
N ARG A 97 -6.16 10.23 3.29
CA ARG A 97 -5.87 11.63 3.64
C ARG A 97 -4.59 12.11 2.99
N PHE A 98 -4.59 13.36 2.55
CA PHE A 98 -3.34 14.04 2.22
C PHE A 98 -2.63 14.53 3.48
N TYR A 99 -1.30 14.64 3.39
CA TYR A 99 -0.54 15.36 4.40
C TYR A 99 -0.98 16.84 4.44
N PRO A 100 -0.99 17.48 5.62
CA PRO A 100 -1.35 18.89 5.75
C PRO A 100 -0.55 19.77 4.78
N GLY A 101 -1.25 20.68 4.10
CA GLY A 101 -0.66 21.62 3.13
C GLY A 101 -0.41 21.08 1.73
N VAL A 102 -0.43 19.75 1.50
CA VAL A 102 -0.23 19.17 0.16
C VAL A 102 -1.34 19.57 -0.82
N PRO A 103 -2.65 19.52 -0.46
CA PRO A 103 -3.71 19.95 -1.38
C PRO A 103 -3.54 21.40 -1.83
N ASP A 104 -3.20 22.30 -0.93
CA ASP A 104 -3.01 23.72 -1.25
C ASP A 104 -1.77 23.92 -2.12
N ALA A 105 -0.66 23.23 -1.82
CA ALA A 105 0.54 23.28 -2.65
C ALA A 105 0.26 22.81 -4.09
N LEU A 106 -0.57 21.78 -4.27
CA LEU A 106 -0.99 21.31 -5.59
C LEU A 106 -1.91 22.32 -6.30
N LYS A 107 -2.87 22.91 -5.59
CA LYS A 107 -3.80 23.90 -6.16
C LYS A 107 -3.10 25.19 -6.60
N PHE A 108 -2.13 25.65 -5.82
CA PHE A 108 -1.48 26.96 -6.03
C PHE A 108 -0.14 26.87 -6.76
N ALA A 109 0.29 25.67 -7.19
CA ALA A 109 1.51 25.54 -7.97
C ALA A 109 1.39 26.29 -9.30
N SER A 110 2.33 27.19 -9.58
CA SER A 110 2.46 27.87 -10.88
C SER A 110 3.17 27.01 -11.93
N SER A 111 3.87 25.97 -11.48
CA SER A 111 4.64 25.05 -12.32
C SER A 111 3.77 23.92 -12.85
N ARG A 112 4.23 23.24 -13.91
CA ARG A 112 3.60 21.99 -14.36
C ARG A 112 3.79 20.92 -13.29
N ILE A 113 2.70 20.24 -12.94
CA ILE A 113 2.71 19.13 -11.98
C ILE A 113 2.72 17.81 -12.74
N TYR A 114 3.57 16.90 -12.26
CA TYR A 114 3.60 15.50 -12.64
C TYR A 114 3.51 14.65 -11.38
N ILE A 115 2.77 13.55 -11.47
CA ILE A 115 2.60 12.60 -10.37
C ILE A 115 3.33 11.32 -10.75
N VAL A 116 4.34 10.93 -9.95
CA VAL A 116 5.11 9.71 -10.17
C VAL A 116 4.96 8.81 -8.94
N THR A 117 4.22 7.73 -9.08
CA THR A 117 3.80 6.86 -7.96
C THR A 117 3.95 5.38 -8.31
N THR A 118 4.16 4.56 -7.29
CA THR A 118 4.10 3.09 -7.40
C THR A 118 2.68 2.55 -7.22
N ASN A 119 1.70 3.43 -6.96
CA ASN A 119 0.28 3.06 -6.91
C ASN A 119 -0.32 3.04 -8.33
N GLN A 120 -1.43 2.34 -8.54
CA GLN A 120 -2.12 2.42 -9.84
C GLN A 120 -2.62 3.85 -10.08
N GLY A 121 -2.54 4.31 -11.33
CA GLY A 121 -2.71 5.72 -11.69
C GLY A 121 -4.11 6.26 -11.37
N HIS A 122 -5.17 5.47 -11.61
CA HIS A 122 -6.56 5.88 -11.36
C HIS A 122 -6.87 6.08 -9.88
N PHE A 123 -6.19 5.37 -8.97
CA PHE A 123 -6.31 5.65 -7.54
C PHE A 123 -5.74 7.02 -7.19
N ALA A 124 -4.58 7.37 -7.74
CA ALA A 124 -3.99 8.68 -7.52
C ALA A 124 -4.87 9.79 -8.10
N ASP A 125 -5.40 9.59 -9.31
CA ASP A 125 -6.33 10.51 -9.97
C ASP A 125 -7.58 10.77 -9.12
N ALA A 126 -8.25 9.71 -8.64
CA ALA A 126 -9.42 9.83 -7.78
C ALA A 126 -9.11 10.62 -6.51
N LEU A 127 -7.99 10.35 -5.84
CA LEU A 127 -7.60 11.08 -4.63
C LEU A 127 -7.31 12.56 -4.92
N LEU A 128 -6.59 12.87 -6.00
CA LEU A 128 -6.29 14.24 -6.41
C LEU A 128 -7.57 15.02 -6.70
N ARG A 129 -8.54 14.40 -7.38
CA ARG A 129 -9.80 15.04 -7.71
C ARG A 129 -10.68 15.24 -6.47
N GLU A 130 -10.92 14.17 -5.71
CA GLU A 130 -11.92 14.17 -4.63
C GLU A 130 -11.41 14.83 -3.34
N LEU A 131 -10.15 14.61 -2.96
CA LEU A 131 -9.58 15.15 -1.71
C LEU A 131 -8.75 16.42 -1.92
N ALA A 132 -8.01 16.51 -3.02
CA ALA A 132 -7.24 17.71 -3.31
C ALA A 132 -7.98 18.72 -4.17
N GLY A 133 -9.10 18.38 -4.81
CA GLY A 133 -9.81 19.31 -5.70
C GLY A 133 -8.96 19.78 -6.88
N VAL A 134 -7.99 18.97 -7.31
CA VAL A 134 -7.06 19.27 -8.42
C VAL A 134 -7.27 18.24 -9.52
N ASN A 135 -7.36 18.73 -10.76
CA ASN A 135 -7.40 17.88 -11.93
C ASN A 135 -6.02 17.88 -12.62
N ILE A 136 -5.35 16.74 -12.62
CA ILE A 136 -4.07 16.54 -13.32
C ILE A 136 -4.35 15.74 -14.60
N LEU A 137 -3.80 16.20 -15.72
CA LEU A 137 -4.00 15.50 -17.00
C LEU A 137 -3.46 14.06 -16.91
N PRO A 138 -4.19 13.04 -17.42
CA PRO A 138 -3.80 11.64 -17.30
C PRO A 138 -2.39 11.33 -17.81
N GLU A 139 -1.93 12.00 -18.86
CA GLU A 139 -0.58 11.85 -19.40
C GLU A 139 0.54 12.35 -18.47
N ARG A 140 0.18 13.01 -17.35
CA ARG A 140 1.10 13.47 -16.31
C ARG A 140 1.03 12.62 -15.03
N ILE A 141 0.23 11.56 -15.03
CA ILE A 141 0.12 10.61 -13.93
C ILE A 141 0.81 9.30 -14.32
N TYR A 142 2.01 9.11 -13.79
CA TYR A 142 2.83 7.92 -13.98
C TYR A 142 2.64 6.99 -12.79
N GLY A 143 1.79 5.99 -12.96
CA GLY A 143 1.44 5.00 -11.93
C GLY A 143 2.22 3.68 -12.04
N LEU A 144 1.75 2.68 -11.31
CA LEU A 144 2.25 1.31 -11.38
C LEU A 144 2.27 0.83 -12.84
N GLY A 145 3.40 0.24 -13.26
CA GLY A 145 3.60 -0.25 -14.63
C GLY A 145 4.26 0.74 -15.59
N THR A 146 4.45 2.01 -15.22
CA THR A 146 5.14 2.99 -16.09
C THR A 146 6.67 2.91 -16.06
N GLY A 147 7.22 1.95 -15.32
CA GLY A 147 8.67 1.75 -15.15
C GLY A 147 9.25 2.37 -13.87
N PRO A 148 10.56 2.21 -13.63
CA PRO A 148 11.22 2.72 -12.43
C PRO A 148 11.12 4.25 -12.34
N LYS A 149 10.90 4.78 -11.13
CA LYS A 149 10.76 6.23 -10.92
C LYS A 149 11.92 7.04 -11.50
N VAL A 150 13.14 6.53 -11.35
CA VAL A 150 14.35 7.20 -11.88
C VAL A 150 14.30 7.32 -13.40
N GLU A 151 13.80 6.32 -14.11
CA GLU A 151 13.69 6.37 -15.56
C GLU A 151 12.53 7.26 -16.00
N VAL A 152 11.40 7.21 -15.31
CA VAL A 152 10.25 8.11 -15.57
C VAL A 152 10.68 9.57 -15.43
N LEU A 153 11.41 9.91 -14.37
CA LEU A 153 11.87 11.29 -14.11
C LEU A 153 12.80 11.83 -15.20
N LYS A 154 13.54 10.98 -15.92
CA LYS A 154 14.39 11.41 -17.04
C LYS A 154 13.59 11.82 -18.29
N LEU A 155 12.30 11.46 -18.35
CA LEU A 155 11.41 11.75 -19.48
C LEU A 155 10.59 13.05 -19.32
N LEU A 156 10.61 13.66 -18.12
CA LEU A 156 9.83 14.84 -17.74
C LEU A 156 10.63 16.13 -17.88
#